data_AF-A0A3B9TY81-F1
#
_entry.id   AF-A0A3B9TY81-F1
#
_cell.length_a   1.000
_cell.length_b   1.000
_cell.length_c   1.000
_cell.angle_alpha   90.00
_cell.angle_beta   90.00
_cell.angle_gamma   90.00
#
_symmetry.space_group_name_H-M   'P 1'
#
loop_
_entity.id
_entity.type
_entity.pdbx_description
1 polymer ?
#
loop_
_entity_poly.entity_id
_entity_poly.type
_entity_poly.pdbx_seq_one_letter_code
_entity_poly.pdbx_strand_id
1 'polypeptide(L)'
;QSLEWAVGSLIEQQRVVSEGAGAAGIAAIRQNPSLFAGKKVGVVICGGNIDPRLLASILNRNMASDGRLARLRIDISDEPGMLAAITASISRCGGNIVEIYHQRLFYDVPAKLAKIDAVIETRGPEHVDEIIADLRGSNFLVRQLEDSSAS
;
A
#
# COMPACT_ATOMS: atom_id res chain seq x y z
N GLN A 1 0.88 6.99 13.33
CA GLN A 1 1.40 7.17 11.95
C GLN A 1 2.86 7.62 11.92
N SER A 2 3.26 8.74 12.53
CA SER A 2 4.65 9.25 12.42
C SER A 2 5.73 8.31 12.99
N LEU A 3 5.43 7.58 14.06
CA LEU A 3 6.36 6.62 14.67
C LEU A 3 6.61 5.40 13.79
N GLU A 4 5.55 4.83 13.21
CA GLU A 4 5.62 3.69 12.30
C GLU A 4 6.38 4.05 11.02
N TRP A 5 6.11 5.24 10.48
CA TRP A 5 6.90 5.77 9.37
C TRP A 5 8.38 5.88 9.74
N ALA A 6 8.70 6.38 10.93
CA ALA A 6 10.09 6.58 11.34
C ALA A 6 10.83 5.24 11.49
N VAL A 7 10.17 4.23 12.08
CA VAL A 7 10.69 2.86 12.18
C VAL A 7 10.96 2.29 10.77
N GLY A 8 10.00 2.41 9.86
CA GLY A 8 10.19 1.94 8.48
C GLY A 8 11.28 2.70 7.72
N SER A 9 11.33 4.02 7.87
CA SER A 9 12.33 4.85 7.18
C SER A 9 13.76 4.52 7.62
N LEU A 10 13.97 4.22 8.91
CA LEU A 10 15.28 3.81 9.42
C LEU A 10 15.76 2.52 8.74
N ILE A 11 14.90 1.52 8.55
CA ILE A 11 15.30 0.27 7.92
C ILE A 11 15.39 0.39 6.40
N GLU A 12 14.47 1.11 5.75
CA GLU A 12 14.43 1.27 4.29
C GLU A 12 15.60 2.13 3.77
N GLN A 13 15.92 3.22 4.46
CA GLN A 13 16.89 4.20 3.98
C GLN A 13 18.27 4.04 4.63
N GLN A 14 18.32 3.66 5.91
CA GLN A 14 19.57 3.62 6.68
C GLN A 14 20.00 2.20 7.05
N ARG A 15 19.17 1.18 6.75
CA ARG A 15 19.41 -0.22 7.16
C ARG A 15 19.53 -0.40 8.68
N VAL A 16 18.90 0.49 9.45
CA VAL A 16 18.90 0.46 10.92
C VAL A 16 17.58 -0.13 11.40
N VAL A 17 17.66 -1.17 12.22
CA VAL A 17 16.50 -1.73 12.92
C VAL A 17 16.28 -0.95 14.21
N SER A 18 15.06 -0.46 14.42
CA SER A 18 14.69 0.21 15.66
C SER A 18 13.28 -0.10 16.13
N GLU A 19 13.06 -0.01 17.44
CA GLU A 19 11.74 0.03 18.06
C GLU A 19 11.17 1.46 18.04
N GLY A 20 9.89 1.61 18.40
CA GLY A 20 9.22 2.90 18.44
C GLY A 20 9.99 3.95 19.27
N ALA A 21 10.46 3.61 20.47
CA ALA A 21 11.21 4.53 21.30
C ALA A 21 12.52 5.02 20.66
N GLY A 22 13.26 4.13 19.99
CA GLY A 22 14.49 4.48 19.28
C GLY A 22 14.26 5.31 18.01
N ALA A 23 13.08 5.19 17.39
CA ALA A 23 12.68 5.98 16.24
C ALA A 23 11.99 7.32 16.59
N ALA A 24 11.67 7.57 17.87
CA ALA A 24 10.86 8.73 18.29
C ALA A 24 11.47 10.08 17.89
N GLY A 25 12.79 10.23 17.99
CA GLY A 25 13.47 11.46 17.58
C GLY A 25 13.33 11.74 16.08
N ILE A 26 13.37 10.69 15.24
CA ILE A 26 13.15 10.80 13.80
C ILE A 26 11.69 11.21 13.51
N ALA A 27 10.73 10.60 14.21
CA ALA A 27 9.32 10.96 14.11
C ALA A 27 9.04 12.41 14.54
N ALA A 28 9.73 12.91 15.56
CA ALA A 28 9.61 14.28 16.05
C ALA A 28 10.13 15.30 15.04
N ILE A 29 11.26 15.00 14.39
CA ILE A 29 11.83 15.85 13.33
C ILE A 29 10.87 15.95 12.15
N ARG A 30 10.31 14.83 11.68
CA ARG A 30 9.34 14.85 10.56
C ARG A 30 8.09 15.67 10.87
N GLN A 31 7.59 15.59 12.09
CA GLN A 31 6.39 16.34 12.49
C GLN A 31 6.65 17.84 12.66
N ASN A 32 7.89 18.24 12.95
CA ASN A 32 8.22 19.63 13.29
C ASN A 32 9.41 20.16 12.46
N PRO A 33 9.35 20.12 11.12
CA PRO A 33 10.49 20.44 10.27
C PRO A 33 10.98 21.89 10.45
N SER A 34 10.07 22.82 10.76
CA SER A 34 10.40 24.23 11.00
C SER A 34 11.30 24.44 12.23
N LEU A 35 11.17 23.61 13.28
CA LEU A 35 11.99 23.74 14.49
C LEU A 35 13.47 23.37 14.25
N PHE A 36 13.72 22.56 13.21
CA PHE A 36 15.01 21.98 12.88
C PHE A 36 15.62 22.53 11.58
N ALA A 37 14.90 23.38 10.85
CA ALA A 37 15.36 23.98 9.60
C ALA A 37 16.71 24.70 9.78
N GLY A 38 17.67 24.42 8.88
CA GLY A 38 19.02 25.00 8.90
C GLY A 38 19.95 24.50 10.01
N LYS A 39 19.50 23.57 10.86
CA LYS A 39 20.31 23.01 11.95
C LYS A 39 20.93 21.67 11.55
N LYS A 40 22.12 21.37 12.09
CA LYS A 40 22.66 20.01 12.11
C LYS A 40 22.10 19.29 13.33
N VAL A 41 21.32 18.24 13.11
CA VAL A 41 20.62 17.51 14.18
C VAL A 41 21.13 16.08 14.22
N GLY A 42 21.54 15.61 15.40
CA GLY A 42 21.85 14.21 15.66
C GLY A 42 20.73 13.57 16.48
N VAL A 43 20.32 12.36 16.11
CA VAL A 43 19.35 11.55 16.86
C VAL A 43 20.03 10.26 17.28
N VAL A 44 19.96 9.94 18.58
CA VAL A 44 20.45 8.67 19.11
C VAL A 44 19.36 7.62 18.93
N ILE A 45 19.68 6.52 18.24
CA ILE A 45 18.79 5.37 18.08
C ILE A 45 19.13 4.36 19.18
N CYS A 46 18.27 4.27 20.20
CA CYS A 46 18.61 3.61 21.47
C CYS A 46 18.11 2.15 21.63
N GLY A 47 17.56 1.52 20.59
CA GLY A 47 17.10 0.13 20.66
C GLY A 47 16.69 -0.45 19.31
N GLY A 48 16.64 -1.78 19.21
CA GLY A 48 16.39 -2.52 17.98
C GLY A 48 15.83 -3.95 18.17
N ASN A 49 15.28 -4.27 19.34
CA ASN A 49 14.65 -5.56 19.62
C ASN A 49 13.16 -5.53 19.23
N ILE A 50 12.89 -5.20 17.97
CA ILE A 50 11.54 -5.20 17.42
C ILE A 50 11.14 -6.62 17.00
N ASP A 51 9.90 -6.98 17.29
CA ASP A 51 9.33 -8.23 16.78
C ASP A 51 9.32 -8.22 15.22
N PRO A 52 9.87 -9.25 14.55
CA PRO A 52 9.93 -9.26 13.08
C PRO A 52 8.57 -9.20 12.39
N ARG A 53 7.50 -9.73 12.99
CA ARG A 53 6.14 -9.65 12.42
C ARG A 53 5.59 -8.24 12.53
N LEU A 54 5.85 -7.57 13.65
CA LEU A 54 5.51 -6.16 13.81
C LEU A 54 6.26 -5.29 12.79
N LEU A 55 7.56 -5.53 12.59
CA LEU A 55 8.36 -4.81 11.60
C LEU A 55 7.80 -4.99 10.18
N ALA A 56 7.51 -6.24 9.77
CA ALA A 56 6.90 -6.52 8.47
C ALA A 56 5.55 -5.81 8.30
N SER A 57 4.72 -5.80 9.35
CA SER A 57 3.43 -5.11 9.35
C SER A 57 3.56 -3.60 9.18
N ILE A 58 4.54 -2.97 9.87
CA ILE A 58 4.86 -1.54 9.73
C ILE A 58 5.33 -1.23 8.30
N LEU A 59 6.21 -2.06 7.74
CA LEU A 59 6.72 -1.88 6.38
C LEU A 59 5.59 -1.93 5.34
N ASN A 60 4.68 -2.91 5.46
CA ASN A 60 3.53 -3.01 4.57
C ASN A 60 2.60 -1.79 4.69
N ARG A 61 2.32 -1.31 5.92
CA ARG A 61 1.52 -0.09 6.13
C ARG A 61 2.18 1.15 5.53
N ASN A 62 3.49 1.29 5.65
CA ASN A 62 4.22 2.40 5.05
C ASN A 62 4.17 2.33 3.52
N MET A 63 4.39 1.15 2.93
CA MET A 63 4.23 0.94 1.49
C MET A 63 2.82 1.29 1.02
N ALA A 64 1.79 0.90 1.77
CA ALA A 64 0.40 1.26 1.46
C ALA A 64 0.14 2.77 1.56
N SER A 65 0.60 3.40 2.63
CA SER A 65 0.47 4.86 2.83
C SER A 65 1.22 5.68 1.78
N ASP A 66 2.34 5.16 1.25
CA ASP A 66 3.12 5.79 0.19
C ASP A 66 2.56 5.47 -1.21
N GLY A 67 1.46 4.72 -1.32
CA GLY A 67 0.89 4.25 -2.59
C GLY A 67 1.72 3.16 -3.28
N ARG A 68 2.85 2.73 -2.71
CA ARG A 68 3.72 1.66 -3.23
C ARG A 68 3.09 0.27 -3.14
N LEU A 69 2.03 0.12 -2.36
CA LEU A 69 1.18 -1.07 -2.32
C LEU A 69 -0.29 -0.61 -2.35
N ALA A 70 -1.03 -1.00 -3.38
CA ALA A 70 -2.41 -0.60 -3.57
C ALA A 70 -3.34 -1.80 -3.63
N ARG A 71 -4.51 -1.69 -3.00
CA ARG A 71 -5.57 -2.69 -3.12
C ARG A 71 -6.70 -2.12 -3.96
N LEU A 72 -6.96 -2.73 -5.12
CA LEU A 72 -8.02 -2.34 -6.03
C LEU A 72 -9.14 -3.37 -6.00
N ARG A 73 -10.38 -2.90 -5.85
CA ARG A 73 -11.60 -3.70 -6.06
C ARG A 73 -12.15 -3.42 -7.44
N ILE A 74 -12.34 -4.48 -8.21
CA ILE A 74 -12.77 -4.45 -9.59
C ILE A 74 -14.03 -5.30 -9.71
N ASP A 75 -15.14 -4.67 -10.11
CA ASP A 75 -16.37 -5.40 -10.37
C ASP A 75 -16.29 -6.08 -11.75
N ILE A 76 -16.70 -7.34 -11.83
CA ILE A 76 -16.69 -8.14 -13.06
C ILE A 76 -18.05 -8.78 -13.32
N SER A 77 -18.39 -8.92 -14.61
CA SER A 77 -19.48 -9.75 -15.10
C SER A 77 -19.05 -11.22 -15.22
N ASP A 78 -20.02 -12.14 -15.37
CA ASP A 78 -19.79 -13.58 -15.57
C ASP A 78 -19.41 -13.88 -17.04
N GLU A 79 -18.40 -13.18 -17.55
CA GLU A 79 -17.86 -13.36 -18.90
C GLU A 79 -16.46 -14.01 -18.85
N PRO A 80 -16.17 -15.01 -19.70
CA PRO A 80 -14.83 -15.56 -19.83
C PRO A 80 -13.81 -14.49 -20.24
N GLY A 81 -12.62 -14.52 -19.63
CA GLY A 81 -11.50 -13.65 -20.01
C GLY A 81 -11.34 -12.37 -19.19
N MET A 82 -12.29 -12.03 -18.30
CA MET A 82 -12.23 -10.79 -17.50
C MET A 82 -10.97 -10.69 -16.63
N LEU A 83 -10.58 -11.77 -15.95
CA LEU A 83 -9.35 -11.78 -15.16
C LEU A 83 -8.11 -11.54 -16.04
N ALA A 84 -8.06 -12.12 -17.25
CA ALA A 84 -6.94 -11.94 -18.17
C ALA A 84 -6.86 -10.49 -18.66
N ALA A 85 -8.00 -9.85 -18.92
CA ALA A 85 -8.04 -8.43 -19.29
C ALA A 85 -7.57 -7.52 -18.15
N ILE A 86 -7.97 -7.81 -16.91
CA ILE A 86 -7.53 -7.09 -15.71
C ILE A 86 -6.01 -7.22 -15.51
N THR A 87 -5.48 -8.44 -15.53
CA THR A 87 -4.05 -8.65 -15.31
C THR A 87 -3.23 -8.02 -16.43
N ALA A 88 -3.68 -8.12 -17.68
CA ALA A 88 -3.03 -7.46 -18.82
C ALA A 88 -3.02 -5.94 -18.67
N SER A 89 -4.11 -5.32 -18.21
CA SER A 89 -4.18 -3.87 -17.95
C SER A 89 -3.17 -3.44 -16.89
N ILE A 90 -3.15 -4.11 -15.73
CA ILE A 90 -2.20 -3.82 -14.66
C ILE A 90 -0.75 -3.99 -15.14
N SER A 91 -0.46 -5.06 -15.87
CA SER A 91 0.89 -5.32 -16.39
C SER A 91 1.34 -4.33 -17.45
N ARG A 92 0.44 -3.80 -18.30
CA ARG A 92 0.79 -2.77 -19.31
C ARG A 92 1.27 -1.48 -18.67
N CYS A 93 0.68 -1.07 -17.56
CA CYS A 93 1.13 0.09 -16.78
C CYS A 93 2.43 -0.19 -16.01
N GLY A 94 2.83 -1.46 -15.87
CA GLY A 94 4.01 -1.87 -15.11
C GLY A 94 3.73 -2.10 -13.62
N GLY A 95 2.47 -2.32 -13.23
CA GLY A 95 2.12 -2.76 -11.88
C GLY A 95 2.50 -4.23 -11.65
N ASN A 96 3.07 -4.54 -10.48
CA ASN A 96 3.37 -5.90 -10.08
C ASN A 96 2.23 -6.46 -9.23
N ILE A 97 1.62 -7.57 -9.64
CA ILE A 97 0.49 -8.16 -8.93
C ILE A 97 1.04 -9.05 -7.82
N VAL A 98 0.81 -8.67 -6.57
CA VAL A 98 1.19 -9.44 -5.38
C VAL A 98 0.16 -10.53 -5.11
N GLU A 99 -1.11 -10.18 -5.19
CA GLU A 99 -2.20 -11.09 -4.84
C GLU A 99 -3.49 -10.77 -5.59
N ILE A 100 -4.28 -11.80 -5.87
CA ILE A 100 -5.62 -11.68 -6.45
C ILE A 100 -6.59 -12.54 -5.64
N TYR A 101 -7.66 -11.92 -5.17
CA TYR A 101 -8.82 -12.59 -4.59
C TYR A 101 -9.99 -12.47 -5.54
N HIS A 102 -10.59 -13.61 -5.90
CA HIS A 102 -11.80 -13.65 -6.71
C HIS A 102 -12.97 -14.12 -5.85
N GLN A 103 -13.93 -13.23 -5.60
CA GLN A 103 -15.12 -13.52 -4.81
C GLN A 103 -16.34 -13.62 -5.73
N ARG A 104 -16.95 -14.80 -5.80
CA ARG A 104 -18.27 -14.98 -6.40
C ARG A 104 -19.34 -14.81 -5.33
N LEU A 105 -20.20 -13.81 -5.48
CA LEU A 105 -21.36 -13.63 -4.62
C LEU A 105 -22.49 -14.51 -5.16
N PHE A 106 -22.79 -15.61 -4.46
CA PHE A 106 -23.99 -16.41 -4.74
C PHE A 106 -25.14 -15.80 -3.93
N TYR A 107 -25.94 -14.93 -4.56
CA TYR A 107 -27.20 -14.46 -4.00
C TYR A 107 -28.36 -14.86 -4.94
N ASP A 108 -29.51 -15.20 -4.36
CA ASP A 108 -30.75 -15.67 -5.01
C ASP A 108 -31.46 -14.59 -5.87
N VAL A 109 -30.72 -13.78 -6.63
CA VAL A 109 -31.23 -12.70 -7.48
C VAL A 109 -30.54 -12.75 -8.86
N PRO A 110 -31.20 -12.41 -9.99
CA PRO A 110 -30.76 -12.77 -11.35
C PRO A 110 -29.54 -11.99 -11.92
N ALA A 111 -28.63 -11.48 -11.09
CA ALA A 111 -27.41 -10.81 -11.55
C ALA A 111 -26.18 -11.36 -10.82
N LYS A 112 -25.48 -12.30 -11.45
CA LYS A 112 -24.21 -12.85 -10.97
C LYS A 112 -23.10 -11.80 -11.12
N LEU A 113 -22.95 -10.93 -10.13
CA LEU A 113 -21.82 -10.00 -10.04
C LEU A 113 -20.71 -10.63 -9.20
N ALA A 114 -19.51 -10.77 -9.77
CA ALA A 114 -18.32 -11.19 -9.06
C ALA A 114 -17.38 -10.00 -8.86
N LYS A 115 -16.47 -10.12 -7.89
CA LYS A 115 -15.49 -9.08 -7.57
C LYS A 115 -14.10 -9.65 -7.55
N ILE A 116 -13.16 -8.88 -8.06
CA ILE A 116 -11.73 -9.13 -7.93
C ILE A 116 -11.15 -8.08 -7.01
N ASP A 117 -10.50 -8.51 -5.94
CA ASP A 117 -9.59 -7.65 -5.18
C ASP A 117 -8.16 -7.98 -5.60
N ALA A 118 -7.46 -7.01 -6.18
CA ALA A 118 -6.06 -7.14 -6.56
C ALA A 118 -5.18 -6.32 -5.61
N VAL A 119 -4.14 -6.92 -5.05
CA VAL A 119 -3.06 -6.23 -4.33
C VAL A 119 -1.91 -6.06 -5.31
N ILE A 120 -1.50 -4.81 -5.52
CA ILE A 120 -0.58 -4.40 -6.58
C ILE A 120 0.54 -3.56 -5.97
N GLU A 121 1.78 -3.94 -6.22
CA GLU A 121 2.95 -3.10 -5.99
C GLU A 121 3.06 -2.04 -7.09
N THR A 122 3.24 -0.79 -6.67
CA THR A 122 3.33 0.37 -7.57
C THR A 122 4.52 1.26 -7.24
N ARG A 123 4.70 2.34 -8.01
CA ARG A 123 5.78 3.31 -7.84
C ARG A 123 5.37 4.51 -6.98
N GLY A 124 4.13 4.52 -6.50
CA GLY A 124 3.53 5.62 -5.75
C GLY A 124 2.13 5.98 -6.28
N PRO A 125 1.49 7.01 -5.70
CA PRO A 125 0.08 7.31 -5.95
C PRO A 125 -0.23 7.60 -7.42
N GLU A 126 0.63 8.34 -8.12
CA GLU A 126 0.45 8.65 -9.54
C GLU A 126 0.40 7.38 -10.42
N HIS A 127 1.17 6.35 -10.06
CA HIS A 127 1.16 5.08 -10.77
C HIS A 127 -0.11 4.26 -10.46
N VAL A 128 -0.67 4.40 -9.25
CA VAL A 128 -1.98 3.83 -8.91
C VAL A 128 -3.06 4.44 -9.79
N ASP A 129 -3.04 5.77 -9.95
CA ASP A 129 -4.00 6.49 -10.78
C ASP A 129 -3.90 6.09 -12.26
N GLU A 130 -2.68 5.89 -12.78
CA GLU A 130 -2.42 5.37 -14.13
C GLU A 130 -3.09 3.99 -14.35
N ILE A 131 -2.88 3.06 -13.41
CA ILE A 131 -3.48 1.71 -13.46
C ILE A 131 -5.01 1.78 -13.40
N ILE A 132 -5.56 2.61 -12.51
CA ILE A 132 -7.02 2.80 -12.39
C ILE A 132 -7.59 3.39 -13.70
N ALA A 133 -6.89 4.33 -14.32
CA ALA A 133 -7.31 4.94 -15.58
C ALA A 133 -7.32 3.91 -16.73
N ASP A 134 -6.30 3.07 -16.87
CA ASP A 134 -6.25 2.03 -17.91
C ASP A 134 -7.35 0.97 -17.73
N LEU A 135 -7.60 0.55 -16.48
CA LEU A 135 -8.69 -0.37 -16.16
C LEU A 135 -10.06 0.24 -16.49
N ARG A 136 -10.29 1.51 -16.14
CA ARG A 136 -11.53 2.23 -16.49
C ARG A 136 -11.68 2.42 -17.99
N GLY A 137 -10.59 2.70 -18.71
CA GLY A 137 -10.56 2.75 -20.17
C GLY A 137 -10.91 1.41 -20.83
N SER A 138 -10.72 0.30 -20.10
CA SER A 138 -11.12 -1.06 -20.49
C SER A 138 -12.53 -1.44 -20.00
N ASN A 139 -13.36 -0.46 -19.64
CA ASN A 139 -14.73 -0.62 -19.12
C ASN A 139 -14.87 -1.35 -17.77
N PHE A 140 -13.81 -1.42 -16.97
CA PHE A 140 -13.92 -1.95 -15.61
C PHE A 140 -14.37 -0.87 -14.61
N LEU A 141 -15.25 -1.24 -13.68
CA LEU A 141 -15.56 -0.42 -12.51
C LEU A 141 -14.52 -0.71 -11.43
N VAL A 142 -13.68 0.28 -11.15
CA VAL A 142 -12.54 0.15 -10.22
C VAL A 142 -12.61 1.18 -9.10
N ARG A 143 -12.37 0.69 -7.89
CA ARG A 143 -12.30 1.47 -6.65
C ARG A 143 -11.07 1.03 -5.86
N GLN A 144 -10.24 1.98 -5.45
CA GLN A 144 -9.20 1.71 -4.47
C GLN A 144 -9.84 1.45 -3.11
N LEU A 145 -9.38 0.43 -2.41
CA LEU A 145 -9.78 0.13 -1.05
C LEU A 145 -8.76 0.79 -0.11
N GLU A 146 -9.25 1.54 0.87
CA GLU A 146 -8.44 1.94 2.01
C GLU A 146 -8.25 0.72 2.92
N ASP A 147 -7.05 0.57 3.49
CA ASP A 147 -6.79 -0.47 4.48
C ASP A 147 -7.61 -0.18 5.73
N SER A 148 -8.75 -0.87 5.89
CA SER A 148 -9.65 -0.75 7.04
C SER A 148 -9.11 -1.43 8.31
N SER A 149 -7.79 -1.53 8.48
CA SER A 149 -7.14 -2.04 9.70
C SER A 149 -6.71 -0.94 10.68
N ALA A 150 -7.17 0.30 10.48
CA ALA A 150 -7.07 1.39 11.45
C ALA A 150 -8.42 1.59 12.17
N SER A 151 -8.72 0.72 13.13
CA SER A 151 -9.71 0.95 14.19
C SER A 151 -9.22 0.28 15.46
#